data_AF-A0A934U6Z7-F1
#
_entry.id   AF-A0A934U6Z7-F1
#
_cell.length_a   1.000
_cell.length_b   1.000
_cell.length_c   1.000
_cell.angle_alpha   90.00
_cell.angle_beta   90.00
_cell.angle_gamma   90.00
#
_symmetry.space_group_name_H-M   'P 1'
#
loop_
_entity.id
_entity.type
_entity.pdbx_description
1 polymer ?
#
loop_
_entity_poly.entity_id
_entity_poly.type
_entity_poly.pdbx_seq_one_letter_code
_entity_poly.pdbx_strand_id
1 'polypeptide(L)'
;MEVNKETRQAVAASDPIAEHYWQVARALYRTLRCDGPAMETLDPGPIVLRRDEHVYLHLPTRYARYTAIEDGYPPAWNVQQSVDVLVTTDGLIVTLRDGDVLRFDWERVTAFHPEPTRWTVTFQFDGEASPLRLRGYAAPQFCVYATLQLRSIDYFLTSDPLSPLL
;
A
#
# COMPACT_ATOMS: atom_id res chain seq x y z
N MET A 1 -18.39 -25.75 26.94
CA MET A 1 -18.34 -26.68 25.80
C MET A 1 -18.08 -25.84 24.58
N GLU A 2 -16.88 -26.00 24.02
CA GLU A 2 -16.22 -25.10 23.07
C GLU A 2 -17.00 -24.93 21.78
N VAL A 3 -17.41 -23.69 21.49
CA VAL A 3 -17.77 -23.28 20.14
C VAL A 3 -16.47 -22.99 19.40
N ASN A 4 -16.00 -24.02 18.68
CA ASN A 4 -14.97 -24.07 17.66
C ASN A 4 -14.25 -22.75 17.31
N LYS A 5 -12.98 -22.64 17.75
CA LYS A 5 -11.98 -21.76 17.12
C LYS A 5 -11.74 -22.15 15.65
N GLU A 6 -11.89 -23.42 15.29
CA GLU A 6 -11.64 -23.93 13.94
C GLU A 6 -12.67 -23.45 12.91
N THR A 7 -13.92 -23.18 13.31
CA THR A 7 -14.96 -22.68 12.40
C THR A 7 -14.74 -21.22 12.00
N ARG A 8 -13.94 -20.44 12.75
CA ARG A 8 -13.54 -19.08 12.33
C ARG A 8 -12.38 -19.08 11.33
N GLN A 9 -11.52 -20.09 11.35
CA GLN A 9 -10.40 -20.21 10.41
C GLN A 9 -10.84 -20.68 9.02
N ALA A 10 -11.91 -21.47 8.91
CA ALA A 10 -12.41 -21.96 7.63
C ALA A 10 -13.23 -20.93 6.82
N VAL A 11 -13.71 -19.84 7.42
CA VAL A 11 -14.53 -18.82 6.72
C VAL A 11 -13.66 -17.73 6.04
N ALA A 12 -12.38 -17.62 6.41
CA ALA A 12 -11.47 -16.65 5.78
C ALA A 12 -10.98 -17.07 4.38
N ALA A 13 -11.26 -18.31 3.95
CA ALA A 13 -10.74 -18.90 2.72
C ALA A 13 -11.62 -18.68 1.47
N SER A 14 -12.66 -17.85 1.52
CA SER A 14 -13.45 -17.52 0.32
C SER A 14 -14.14 -16.16 0.43
N ASP A 15 -13.38 -15.13 0.81
CA ASP A 15 -13.82 -13.76 0.56
C ASP A 15 -13.50 -13.44 -0.91
N PRO A 16 -14.50 -13.40 -1.83
CA PRO A 16 -14.26 -13.15 -3.25
C PRO A 16 -13.65 -11.77 -3.50
N ILE A 17 -13.89 -10.81 -2.59
CA ILE A 17 -13.28 -9.49 -2.67
C ILE A 17 -11.79 -9.61 -2.35
N ALA A 18 -11.44 -10.28 -1.25
CA ALA A 18 -10.04 -10.52 -0.91
C ALA A 18 -9.28 -11.21 -2.04
N GLU A 19 -9.85 -12.29 -2.61
CA GLU A 19 -9.24 -13.03 -3.71
C GLU A 19 -9.06 -12.16 -4.96
N HIS A 20 -10.05 -11.34 -5.31
CA HIS A 20 -9.94 -10.39 -6.43
C HIS A 20 -8.71 -9.49 -6.28
N TYR A 21 -8.48 -8.91 -5.10
CA TYR A 21 -7.34 -8.02 -4.87
C TYR A 21 -5.99 -8.77 -4.92
N TRP A 22 -5.94 -10.02 -4.43
CA TRP A 22 -4.77 -10.87 -4.60
C TRP A 22 -4.49 -11.18 -6.07
N GLN A 23 -5.52 -11.48 -6.87
CA GLN A 23 -5.37 -11.73 -8.31
C GLN A 23 -4.86 -10.49 -9.05
N VAL A 24 -5.37 -9.30 -8.72
CA VAL A 24 -4.90 -8.04 -9.29
C VAL A 24 -3.43 -7.78 -8.91
N ALA A 25 -3.04 -8.02 -7.65
CA ALA A 25 -1.64 -7.86 -7.23
C ALA A 25 -0.69 -8.84 -7.94
N ARG A 26 -1.09 -10.10 -8.13
CA ARG A 26 -0.32 -11.08 -8.92
C ARG A 26 -0.22 -10.70 -10.39
N ALA A 27 -1.29 -10.15 -10.98
CA ALA A 27 -1.26 -9.64 -12.34
C ALA A 27 -0.28 -8.46 -12.46
N LEU A 28 -0.35 -7.50 -11.55
CA LEU A 28 0.58 -6.37 -11.48
C LEU A 28 2.03 -6.84 -11.36
N TYR A 29 2.32 -7.79 -10.47
CA TYR A 29 3.65 -8.36 -10.30
C TYR A 29 4.18 -8.97 -11.62
N ARG A 30 3.35 -9.73 -12.33
CA ARG A 30 3.72 -10.34 -13.62
C ARG A 30 4.00 -9.29 -14.69
N THR A 31 3.20 -8.23 -14.76
CA THR A 31 3.44 -7.10 -15.69
C THR A 31 4.77 -6.42 -15.42
N LEU A 32 5.13 -6.25 -14.13
CA LEU A 32 6.33 -5.56 -13.70
C LEU A 32 7.63 -6.39 -13.77
N ARG A 33 7.54 -7.73 -13.67
CA ARG A 33 8.71 -8.63 -13.62
C ARG A 33 9.27 -8.95 -15.00
N CYS A 34 8.41 -9.15 -15.97
CA CYS A 34 8.81 -9.41 -17.34
C CYS A 34 9.07 -8.04 -18.01
N ASP A 35 9.72 -8.00 -19.17
CA ASP A 35 9.56 -6.88 -20.12
C ASP A 35 8.10 -6.84 -20.65
N GLY A 36 7.13 -6.91 -19.73
CA GLY A 36 5.72 -6.88 -19.97
C GLY A 36 5.33 -5.56 -20.62
N PRO A 37 4.09 -5.48 -21.13
CA PRO A 37 3.62 -4.24 -21.71
C PRO A 37 3.82 -3.11 -20.70
N ALA A 38 4.30 -1.97 -21.20
CA ALA A 38 4.43 -0.76 -20.40
C ALA A 38 3.10 -0.52 -19.67
N MET A 39 3.18 -0.23 -18.37
CA MET A 39 1.97 0.05 -17.60
C MET A 39 1.22 1.24 -18.21
N GLU A 40 -0.09 1.10 -18.31
CA GLU A 40 -0.94 2.17 -18.80
C GLU A 40 -1.01 3.29 -17.75
N THR A 41 -0.83 4.52 -18.21
CA THR A 41 -0.95 5.70 -17.36
C THR A 41 -2.42 6.04 -17.13
N LEU A 42 -2.79 6.32 -15.89
CA LEU A 42 -4.14 6.72 -15.52
C LEU A 42 -4.27 8.26 -15.52
N ASP A 43 -5.49 8.74 -15.73
CA ASP A 43 -5.85 10.16 -15.56
C ASP A 43 -5.72 10.54 -14.06
N PRO A 44 -4.90 11.54 -13.69
CA PRO A 44 -4.81 12.02 -12.32
C PRO A 44 -6.04 12.80 -11.85
N GLY A 45 -7.00 13.09 -12.75
CA GLY A 45 -8.16 13.92 -12.47
C GLY A 45 -7.74 15.35 -12.14
N PRO A 46 -8.18 15.93 -11.00
CA PRO A 46 -7.85 17.31 -10.65
C PRO A 46 -6.43 17.49 -10.09
N ILE A 47 -5.66 16.40 -9.91
CA ILE A 47 -4.34 16.46 -9.30
C ILE A 47 -3.31 16.93 -10.32
N VAL A 48 -2.63 18.03 -10.01
CA VAL A 48 -1.47 18.49 -10.78
C VAL A 48 -0.26 17.62 -10.40
N LEU A 49 0.26 16.90 -11.39
CA LEU A 49 1.45 16.06 -11.27
C LEU A 49 2.74 16.89 -11.44
N ARG A 50 3.84 16.37 -10.90
CA ARG A 50 5.18 16.87 -11.20
C ARG A 50 5.52 16.63 -12.67
N ARG A 51 6.60 17.26 -13.13
CA ARG A 51 7.11 17.06 -14.48
C ARG A 51 7.51 15.58 -14.64
N ASP A 52 6.98 14.94 -15.69
CA ASP A 52 7.23 13.53 -16.02
C ASP A 52 6.69 12.52 -14.98
N GLU A 53 5.90 12.97 -14.00
CA GLU A 53 5.23 12.09 -13.04
C GLU A 53 4.01 11.45 -13.68
N HIS A 54 3.89 10.12 -13.58
CA HIS A 54 2.78 9.35 -14.13
C HIS A 54 2.04 8.58 -13.05
N VAL A 55 0.70 8.59 -13.12
CA VAL A 55 -0.16 7.77 -12.26
C VAL A 55 -0.33 6.40 -12.90
N TYR A 56 -0.23 5.37 -12.07
CA TYR A 56 -0.34 3.99 -12.54
C TYR A 56 -1.40 3.17 -11.81
N LEU A 57 -1.65 3.47 -10.54
CA LEU A 57 -2.69 2.81 -9.77
C LEU A 57 -3.51 3.87 -9.04
N HIS A 58 -4.82 3.65 -8.98
CA HIS A 58 -5.73 4.40 -8.14
C HIS A 58 -6.41 3.40 -7.21
N LEU A 59 -6.07 3.47 -5.92
CA LEU A 59 -6.40 2.45 -4.94
C LEU A 59 -7.11 3.05 -3.74
N PRO A 60 -8.42 2.76 -3.54
CA PRO A 60 -9.11 3.14 -2.32
C PRO A 60 -8.61 2.29 -1.15
N THR A 61 -8.31 2.94 -0.02
CA THR A 61 -7.75 2.26 1.16
C THR A 61 -8.06 3.03 2.45
N ARG A 62 -7.69 2.45 3.59
CA ARG A 62 -7.62 3.19 4.85
C ARG A 62 -6.20 3.65 5.09
N TYR A 63 -6.00 4.94 5.29
CA TYR A 63 -4.70 5.46 5.74
C TYR A 63 -4.73 5.75 7.24
N ALA A 64 -3.54 5.71 7.86
CA ALA A 64 -3.30 6.16 9.22
C ALA A 64 -1.90 6.75 9.32
N ARG A 65 -1.72 7.73 10.22
CA ARG A 65 -0.42 8.33 10.56
C ARG A 65 -0.05 7.95 11.98
N TYR A 66 1.23 7.68 12.22
CA TYR A 66 1.70 7.44 13.57
C TYR A 66 1.98 8.78 14.26
N THR A 67 1.29 9.02 15.38
CA THR A 67 1.56 10.17 16.24
C THR A 67 2.48 9.70 17.35
N ALA A 68 3.65 10.33 17.43
CA ALA A 68 4.59 10.12 18.52
C ALA A 68 4.01 10.63 19.84
N ILE A 69 4.71 10.38 20.94
CA ILE A 69 4.26 10.83 22.27
C ILE A 69 4.12 12.34 22.25
N GLU A 70 2.89 12.82 22.47
CA GLU A 70 2.57 14.20 22.82
C GLU A 70 2.13 14.23 24.28
N ASP A 71 2.39 15.33 24.98
CA ASP A 71 2.13 15.46 26.43
C ASP A 71 0.70 14.97 26.79
N GLY A 72 0.63 13.83 27.48
CA GLY A 72 -0.61 13.22 27.95
C GLY A 72 -1.22 12.12 27.08
N TYR A 73 -0.67 11.80 25.89
CA TYR A 73 -1.19 10.77 25.01
C TYR A 73 -0.16 9.67 24.69
N PRO A 74 -0.51 8.38 24.85
CA PRO A 74 0.37 7.30 24.41
C PRO A 74 0.48 7.32 22.89
N PRO A 75 1.64 6.91 22.35
CA PRO A 75 1.86 6.96 20.92
C PRO A 75 0.94 5.96 20.23
N ALA A 76 0.28 6.40 19.17
CA ALA A 76 -0.77 5.63 18.53
C ALA A 76 -0.82 5.87 17.03
N TRP A 77 -1.35 4.87 16.33
CA TRP A 77 -1.77 5.06 14.96
C TRP A 77 -3.12 5.77 14.96
N ASN A 78 -3.09 7.07 14.70
CA ASN A 78 -4.26 7.91 14.74
C ASN A 78 -5.00 7.89 13.39
N VAL A 79 -6.33 8.05 13.49
CA VAL A 79 -7.31 8.29 12.42
C VAL A 79 -7.21 7.29 11.25
N GLN A 80 -8.06 6.25 11.29
CA GLN A 80 -8.34 5.42 10.11
C GLN A 80 -9.41 6.12 9.26
N GLN A 81 -8.99 6.79 8.19
CA GLN A 81 -9.90 7.39 7.21
C GLN A 81 -9.82 6.61 5.91
N SER A 82 -10.98 6.33 5.31
CA SER A 82 -11.02 5.87 3.92
C SER A 82 -10.66 7.03 3.00
N VAL A 83 -9.69 6.80 2.12
CA VAL A 83 -9.11 7.76 1.19
C VAL A 83 -8.84 7.08 -0.15
N ASP A 84 -8.66 7.91 -1.16
CA ASP A 84 -8.13 7.52 -2.46
C ASP A 84 -6.63 7.78 -2.50
N VAL A 85 -5.88 6.80 -3.00
CA VAL A 85 -4.43 6.91 -3.16
C VAL A 85 -4.08 6.69 -4.62
N LEU A 86 -3.46 7.70 -5.22
CA LEU A 86 -2.77 7.54 -6.50
C LEU A 86 -1.35 7.06 -6.22
N VAL A 87 -0.94 6.01 -6.94
CA VAL A 87 0.42 5.49 -6.93
C VAL A 87 1.10 5.95 -8.21
N THR A 88 2.18 6.72 -8.05
CA THR A 88 2.87 7.38 -9.15
C THR A 88 4.32 6.91 -9.27
N THR A 89 4.99 7.35 -10.35
CA THR A 89 6.44 7.18 -10.52
C THR A 89 7.26 7.81 -9.39
N ASP A 90 6.75 8.86 -8.74
CA ASP A 90 7.51 9.66 -7.79
C ASP A 90 7.11 9.37 -6.33
N GLY A 91 5.91 8.85 -6.10
CA GLY A 91 5.42 8.61 -4.75
C GLY A 91 4.00 8.09 -4.65
N LEU A 92 3.41 8.37 -3.49
CA LEU A 92 1.99 8.24 -3.23
C LEU A 92 1.37 9.63 -3.10
N ILE A 93 0.24 9.81 -3.76
CA ILE A 93 -0.61 10.99 -3.57
C ILE A 93 -1.89 10.52 -2.87
N VAL A 94 -2.10 11.01 -1.65
CA VAL A 94 -3.28 10.68 -0.85
C VAL A 94 -4.22 11.88 -0.85
N THR A 95 -5.44 11.66 -1.33
CA THR A 95 -6.50 12.68 -1.29
C THR A 95 -7.37 12.45 -0.07
N LEU A 96 -7.38 13.42 0.84
CA LEU A 96 -8.18 13.43 2.05
C LEU A 96 -9.63 13.82 1.73
N ARG A 97 -10.54 13.60 2.69
CA ARG A 97 -11.98 13.82 2.49
C ARG A 97 -12.39 15.28 2.32
N ASP A 98 -11.59 16.19 2.84
CA ASP A 98 -11.73 17.64 2.71
C ASP A 98 -11.14 18.18 1.40
N GLY A 99 -10.51 17.32 0.58
CA GLY A 99 -9.85 17.70 -0.66
C GLY A 99 -8.37 18.02 -0.49
N ASP A 100 -7.83 17.97 0.73
CA ASP A 100 -6.40 18.14 0.96
C ASP A 100 -5.61 16.99 0.33
N VAL A 101 -4.44 17.33 -0.20
CA VAL A 101 -3.58 16.39 -0.92
C VAL A 101 -2.26 16.25 -0.18
N LEU A 102 -1.96 15.03 0.28
CA LEU A 102 -0.68 14.67 0.87
C LEU A 102 0.17 13.94 -0.16
N ARG A 103 1.47 14.27 -0.22
CA ARG A 103 2.45 13.59 -1.08
C ARG A 103 3.50 12.88 -0.24
N PHE A 104 3.82 11.66 -0.63
CA PHE A 104 4.82 10.82 0.01
C PHE A 104 5.80 10.29 -1.03
N ASP A 105 6.98 10.87 -1.07
CA ASP A 105 7.95 10.61 -2.13
C ASP A 105 8.72 9.31 -1.88
N TRP A 106 8.92 8.52 -2.94
CA TRP A 106 9.67 7.26 -2.85
C TRP A 106 11.10 7.50 -2.37
N GLU A 107 11.74 8.57 -2.84
CA GLU A 107 13.12 8.94 -2.48
C GLU A 107 13.31 9.22 -0.98
N ARG A 108 12.23 9.56 -0.28
CA ARG A 108 12.25 9.88 1.14
C ARG A 108 11.95 8.68 2.03
N VAL A 109 11.62 7.51 1.47
CA VAL A 109 11.29 6.32 2.25
C VAL A 109 12.56 5.71 2.85
N THR A 110 12.62 5.68 4.18
CA THR A 110 13.74 5.13 4.95
C THR A 110 13.50 3.70 5.41
N ALA A 111 12.24 3.33 5.68
CA ALA A 111 11.85 1.96 5.99
C ALA A 111 10.55 1.58 5.31
N PHE A 112 10.48 0.33 4.88
CA PHE A 112 9.35 -0.24 4.16
C PHE A 112 9.02 -1.60 4.77
N HIS A 113 7.78 -1.75 5.24
CA HIS A 113 7.29 -2.96 5.89
C HIS A 113 6.05 -3.48 5.14
N PRO A 114 6.22 -4.35 4.13
CA PRO A 114 5.12 -5.00 3.45
C PRO A 114 4.59 -6.15 4.31
N GLU A 115 3.28 -6.17 4.57
CA GLU A 115 2.59 -7.25 5.28
C GLU A 115 1.27 -7.59 4.55
N PRO A 116 1.32 -8.07 3.29
CA PRO A 116 0.13 -8.24 2.47
C PRO A 116 -0.86 -9.27 3.04
N THR A 117 -0.38 -10.29 3.76
CA THR A 117 -1.23 -11.26 4.48
C THR A 117 -1.97 -10.65 5.67
N ARG A 118 -1.47 -9.53 6.22
CA ARG A 118 -2.13 -8.74 7.26
C ARG A 118 -2.90 -7.56 6.69
N TRP A 119 -2.97 -7.45 5.36
CA TRP A 119 -3.63 -6.36 4.64
C TRP A 119 -3.07 -4.99 4.99
N THR A 120 -1.77 -4.90 5.23
CA THR A 120 -1.09 -3.65 5.62
C THR A 120 0.21 -3.44 4.86
N VAL A 121 0.52 -2.17 4.65
CA VAL A 121 1.86 -1.71 4.25
C VAL A 121 2.20 -0.47 5.04
N THR A 122 3.42 -0.40 5.55
CA THR A 122 3.90 0.74 6.34
C THR A 122 5.16 1.32 5.73
N PHE A 123 5.19 2.65 5.61
CA PHE A 123 6.32 3.44 5.14
C PHE A 123 6.79 4.37 6.26
N GLN A 124 8.09 4.38 6.51
CA GLN A 124 8.75 5.42 7.30
C GLN A 124 9.51 6.32 6.35
N PHE A 125 9.60 7.61 6.70
CA PHE A 125 10.22 8.62 5.88
C PHE A 125 11.38 9.27 6.64
N ASP A 126 12.24 9.97 5.93
CA ASP A 126 13.28 10.80 6.54
C ASP A 126 12.70 12.06 7.22
N GLY A 127 13.51 12.66 8.09
CA GLY A 127 13.15 13.87 8.83
C GLY A 127 12.05 13.66 9.86
N GLU A 128 11.18 14.66 10.02
CA GLU A 128 10.11 14.69 11.02
C GLU A 128 8.77 14.16 10.51
N ALA A 129 8.73 13.59 9.30
CA ALA A 129 7.51 13.06 8.73
C ALA A 129 7.09 11.76 9.46
N SER A 130 5.91 11.78 10.08
CA SER A 130 5.33 10.58 10.69
C SER A 130 5.31 9.38 9.71
N PRO A 131 5.37 8.15 10.20
CA PRO A 131 5.08 6.96 9.40
C PRO A 131 3.68 6.99 8.77
N LEU A 132 3.57 6.49 7.53
CA LEU A 132 2.31 6.22 6.83
C LEU A 132 2.00 4.74 6.89
N ARG A 133 0.75 4.39 7.25
CA ARG A 133 0.25 3.03 7.09
C ARG A 133 -0.99 3.02 6.23
N LEU A 134 -0.98 2.18 5.20
CA LEU A 134 -2.15 1.88 4.37
C LEU A 134 -2.68 0.49 4.73
N ARG A 135 -4.00 0.36 4.83
CA ARG A 135 -4.67 -0.86 5.28
C ARG A 135 -5.92 -1.16 4.45
N GLY A 136 -6.06 -2.41 4.05
CA GLY A 136 -7.25 -2.92 3.39
C GLY A 136 -6.91 -3.84 2.23
N TYR A 137 -7.91 -4.20 1.44
CA TYR A 137 -7.74 -5.15 0.35
C TYR A 137 -6.72 -4.71 -0.69
N ALA A 138 -6.49 -3.40 -0.87
CA ALA A 138 -5.48 -2.84 -1.77
C ALA A 138 -4.02 -3.00 -1.30
N ALA A 139 -3.78 -3.42 -0.06
CA ALA A 139 -2.43 -3.54 0.50
C ALA A 139 -1.47 -4.41 -0.35
N PRO A 140 -1.87 -5.55 -0.92
CA PRO A 140 -1.01 -6.34 -1.78
C PRO A 140 -0.54 -5.59 -3.04
N GLN A 141 -1.40 -4.80 -3.69
CA GLN A 141 -1.01 -3.98 -4.84
C GLN A 141 0.02 -2.90 -4.45
N PHE A 142 -0.18 -2.22 -3.31
CA PHE A 142 0.81 -1.26 -2.80
C PHE A 142 2.15 -1.95 -2.50
N CYS A 143 2.12 -3.13 -1.87
CA CYS A 143 3.32 -3.91 -1.59
C CYS A 143 4.06 -4.25 -2.88
N VAL A 144 3.34 -4.64 -3.93
CA VAL A 144 3.94 -4.98 -5.21
C VAL A 144 4.63 -3.76 -5.83
N TYR A 145 3.87 -2.68 -6.04
CA TYR A 145 4.41 -1.50 -6.71
C TYR A 145 5.55 -0.86 -5.92
N ALA A 146 5.39 -0.69 -4.61
CA ALA A 146 6.41 -0.07 -3.77
C ALA A 146 7.69 -0.91 -3.68
N THR A 147 7.61 -2.23 -3.73
CA THR A 147 8.82 -3.07 -3.74
C THR A 147 9.63 -2.83 -5.01
N LEU A 148 8.99 -2.63 -6.16
CA LEU A 148 9.70 -2.28 -7.39
C LEU A 148 10.37 -0.89 -7.30
N GLN A 149 9.69 0.09 -6.70
CA GLN A 149 10.22 1.45 -6.58
C GLN A 149 11.36 1.55 -5.57
N LEU A 150 11.24 0.84 -4.44
CA LEU A 150 12.14 0.99 -3.30
C LEU A 150 13.25 -0.05 -3.26
N ARG A 151 13.10 -1.17 -3.98
CA ARG A 151 14.00 -2.33 -3.98
C ARG A 151 14.13 -2.85 -5.42
N SER A 152 14.87 -3.93 -5.63
CA SER A 152 14.92 -4.62 -6.91
C SER A 152 13.79 -5.66 -7.04
N ILE A 153 13.48 -6.05 -8.29
CA ILE A 153 12.59 -7.18 -8.58
C ILE A 153 13.08 -8.48 -7.90
N ASP A 154 14.39 -8.64 -7.72
CA ASP A 154 14.99 -9.80 -7.05
C ASP A 154 14.64 -9.86 -5.55
N TYR A 155 14.36 -8.71 -4.92
CA TYR A 155 13.92 -8.67 -3.52
C TYR A 155 12.64 -9.47 -3.33
N PHE A 156 11.68 -9.41 -4.27
CA PHE A 156 10.43 -10.20 -4.20
C PHE A 156 10.67 -11.70 -4.09
N LEU A 157 11.65 -12.22 -4.82
CA LEU A 157 11.91 -13.64 -4.93
C LEU A 157 12.51 -14.24 -3.66
N THR A 158 13.15 -13.38 -2.87
CA THR A 158 13.90 -13.78 -1.67
C THR A 158 13.19 -13.35 -0.39
N SER A 159 12.23 -12.43 -0.47
CA SER A 159 11.53 -11.88 0.69
C SER A 159 10.32 -12.73 1.08
N ASP A 160 10.37 -13.28 2.30
CA ASP A 160 9.27 -13.99 2.96
C ASP A 160 7.90 -13.24 2.94
N PRO A 161 7.81 -11.91 3.20
CA PRO A 161 6.51 -11.25 3.28
C PRO A 161 5.74 -11.17 1.95
N LEU A 162 6.44 -11.26 0.82
CA LEU A 162 5.84 -11.17 -0.52
C LEU A 162 5.70 -12.54 -1.19
N SER A 163 6.22 -13.60 -0.57
CA SER A 163 6.10 -14.97 -1.08
C SER A 163 4.67 -15.41 -1.44
N PRO A 164 3.58 -14.96 -0.77
CA PRO A 164 2.22 -15.35 -1.17
C PRO A 164 1.74 -14.73 -2.50
N LEU A 165 2.49 -13.77 -3.05
CA LEU A 165 2.26 -13.15 -4.36
C LEU A 165 2.95 -13.91 -5.51
N LEU A 166 3.85 -14.84 -5.20
CA LEU A 166 4.51 -15.73 -6.17
C LEU A 166 3.62 -16.95 -6.46
#